data_AF-A0A6A5TYI2-F1
#
_entry.id   AF-A0A6A5TYI2-F1
#
_cell.length_a   1.000
_cell.length_b   1.000
_cell.length_c   1.000
_cell.angle_alpha   90.00
_cell.angle_beta   90.00
_cell.angle_gamma   90.00
#
_symmetry.space_group_name_H-M   'P 1'
#
loop_
_entity.id
_entity.type
_entity.pdbx_description
1 polymer ?
#
loop_
_entity_poly.entity_id
_entity_poly.type
_entity_poly.pdbx_seq_one_letter_code
_entity_poly.pdbx_strand_id
1 'polypeptide(L)'
;MSFRGAPRGRGGGGGFSRGGFSSRGGRGGAPQSYGPPAAVLEMGKFVHDVEGEIMCESINTKIPYFNAPIYLENKTPIGKVDEILGPINQVYFTIKPQDGIQAKSFKVGDKFYIGGDKLLPLDK
;
A
#
# COMPACT_ATOMS: atom_id res chain seq x y z
N MET A 1 -60.76 14.89 -37.96
CA MET A 1 -60.00 13.94 -37.14
C MET A 1 -59.37 14.68 -35.97
N SER A 2 -59.32 13.99 -34.85
CA SER A 2 -59.12 14.43 -33.47
C SER A 2 -57.78 15.11 -33.15
N PHE A 3 -57.88 16.20 -32.39
CA PHE A 3 -57.13 16.58 -31.18
C PHE A 3 -55.67 16.12 -31.02
N ARG A 4 -54.76 17.11 -30.88
CA ARG A 4 -53.94 17.36 -29.67
C ARG A 4 -53.10 18.63 -29.83
N GLY A 5 -53.76 19.78 -29.66
CA GLY A 5 -53.08 21.03 -29.36
C GLY A 5 -52.62 21.02 -27.90
N ALA A 6 -51.35 21.32 -27.67
CA ALA A 6 -50.89 21.74 -26.35
C ALA A 6 -51.44 23.13 -26.03
N PRO A 7 -51.70 23.43 -24.75
CA PRO A 7 -51.39 24.76 -24.28
C PRO A 7 -50.56 24.78 -23.00
N ARG A 8 -49.67 25.77 -23.02
CA ARG A 8 -48.87 26.32 -21.93
C ARG A 8 -49.73 26.81 -20.76
N GLY A 9 -49.10 26.77 -19.58
CA GLY A 9 -49.39 27.66 -18.45
C GLY A 9 -50.38 27.07 -17.45
N ARG A 10 -50.36 27.39 -16.16
CA ARG A 10 -49.61 28.41 -15.42
C ARG A 10 -50.00 28.22 -13.95
N GLY A 11 -49.01 28.13 -13.07
CA GLY A 11 -49.07 28.79 -11.76
C GLY A 11 -49.57 28.01 -10.55
N GLY A 12 -48.75 28.08 -9.50
CA GLY A 12 -49.16 28.06 -8.09
C GLY A 12 -49.16 26.66 -7.46
N GLY A 13 -48.40 26.35 -6.43
CA GLY A 13 -47.68 27.20 -5.48
C GLY A 13 -47.67 26.46 -4.14
N GLY A 14 -46.53 26.51 -3.43
CA GLY A 14 -46.36 25.94 -2.09
C GLY A 14 -45.57 24.63 -2.10
N GLY A 15 -44.45 24.48 -1.41
CA GLY A 15 -43.78 25.38 -0.49
C GLY A 15 -42.47 24.71 -0.07
N PHE A 16 -41.41 25.52 -0.03
CA PHE A 16 -40.33 25.50 0.95
C PHE A 16 -40.06 24.18 1.69
N SER A 17 -38.91 23.55 1.39
CA SER A 17 -37.83 23.46 2.38
C SER A 17 -36.65 22.57 1.94
N ARG A 18 -35.47 23.21 1.99
CA ARG A 18 -34.21 22.67 2.53
C ARG A 18 -33.41 21.70 1.65
N GLY A 19 -32.29 22.25 1.16
CA GLY A 19 -30.96 21.65 1.29
C GLY A 19 -30.79 20.30 0.60
N GLY A 20 -30.03 20.18 -0.45
CA GLY A 20 -28.75 20.81 -0.67
C GLY A 20 -27.91 19.83 -1.47
N PHE A 21 -26.98 20.40 -2.23
CA PHE A 21 -25.83 19.74 -2.83
C PHE A 21 -25.47 18.38 -2.18
N SER A 22 -25.87 17.27 -2.79
CA SER A 22 -25.17 16.00 -2.60
C SER A 22 -24.21 15.81 -3.77
N SER A 23 -23.13 16.58 -3.71
CA SER A 23 -21.84 16.07 -4.15
C SER A 23 -21.49 14.88 -3.26
N ARG A 24 -21.47 13.66 -3.81
CA ARG A 24 -20.75 12.47 -3.30
C ARG A 24 -20.98 11.36 -4.31
N GLY A 25 -20.03 10.95 -5.13
CA GLY A 25 -18.61 10.88 -4.87
C GLY A 25 -18.19 9.42 -5.00
N GLY A 26 -17.42 9.13 -6.04
CA GLY A 26 -16.39 8.09 -6.05
C GLY A 26 -16.85 6.66 -5.83
N ARG A 27 -17.20 5.97 -6.92
CA ARG A 27 -16.74 4.58 -7.11
C ARG A 27 -15.22 4.60 -7.39
N GLY A 28 -14.47 5.03 -6.39
CA GLY A 28 -13.07 4.70 -6.25
C GLY A 28 -13.04 3.73 -5.09
N GLY A 29 -12.78 2.45 -5.35
CA GLY A 29 -12.30 1.58 -4.30
C GLY A 29 -11.06 2.25 -3.75
N ALA A 30 -11.20 2.86 -2.58
CA ALA A 30 -10.05 3.45 -1.91
C ALA A 30 -9.00 2.34 -1.86
N PRO A 31 -7.77 2.57 -2.33
CA PRO A 31 -6.70 1.60 -2.11
C PRO A 31 -6.75 1.30 -0.62
N GLN A 32 -6.94 0.02 -0.30
CA GLN A 32 -7.00 -0.45 1.07
C GLN A 32 -5.68 -0.04 1.68
N SER A 33 -5.65 1.13 2.32
CA SER A 33 -4.48 1.66 2.99
C SER A 33 -4.37 0.79 4.21
N TYR A 34 -3.66 -0.33 4.05
CA TYR A 34 -3.27 -1.19 5.15
C TYR A 34 -2.43 -0.29 6.03
N GLY A 35 -3.08 0.27 7.06
CA GLY A 35 -2.39 0.98 8.12
C GLY A 35 -1.26 0.11 8.68
N PRO A 36 -0.29 0.71 9.38
CA PRO A 36 0.85 -0.02 9.91
C PRO A 36 0.37 -1.28 10.65
N PRO A 37 0.95 -2.45 10.34
CA PRO A 37 0.42 -3.72 10.82
C PRO A 37 0.43 -3.81 12.35
N ALA A 38 -0.50 -4.60 12.88
CA ALA A 38 -0.67 -4.80 14.33
C ALA A 38 0.66 -5.24 14.99
N ALA A 39 1.39 -6.13 14.30
CA ALA A 39 2.74 -6.53 14.63
C ALA A 39 3.62 -6.54 13.38
N VAL A 40 4.87 -6.16 13.56
CA VAL A 40 5.92 -6.28 12.54
C VAL A 40 6.87 -7.40 12.98
N LEU A 41 7.33 -8.21 12.02
CA LEU A 41 8.26 -9.30 12.24
C LEU A 41 9.60 -8.99 11.57
N GLU A 42 10.70 -9.42 12.18
CA GLU A 42 12.03 -9.31 11.59
C GLU A 42 12.06 -10.05 10.23
N MET A 43 12.47 -9.33 9.19
CA MET A 43 12.48 -9.84 7.82
C MET A 43 13.91 -10.00 7.30
N GLY A 44 14.71 -8.94 7.39
CA GLY A 44 16.07 -8.97 6.87
C GLY A 44 16.97 -7.95 7.53
N LYS A 45 18.27 -8.09 7.29
CA LYS A 45 19.30 -7.15 7.69
C LYS A 45 19.89 -6.47 6.47
N PHE A 46 20.22 -5.18 6.59
CA PHE A 46 20.90 -4.43 5.55
C PHE A 46 22.27 -5.04 5.23
N VAL A 47 22.54 -5.22 3.95
CA VAL A 47 23.83 -5.69 3.43
C VAL A 47 24.52 -4.58 2.65
N HIS A 48 23.86 -4.02 1.64
CA HIS A 48 24.45 -3.02 0.75
C HIS A 48 23.37 -2.18 0.05
N ASP A 49 23.65 -0.91 -0.27
CA ASP A 49 22.85 -0.13 -1.22
C ASP A 49 23.22 -0.47 -2.68
N VAL A 50 22.25 -0.81 -3.52
CA VAL A 50 22.50 -1.18 -4.93
C VAL A 50 21.62 -0.30 -5.82
N GLU A 51 22.24 0.61 -6.58
CA GLU A 51 21.54 1.51 -7.53
C GLU A 51 20.38 2.33 -6.91
N GLY A 52 20.45 2.60 -5.61
CA GLY A 52 19.39 3.32 -4.87
C GLY A 52 18.36 2.41 -4.22
N GLU A 53 18.45 1.09 -4.40
CA GLU A 53 17.72 0.08 -3.65
C GLU A 53 18.51 -0.41 -2.45
N ILE A 54 17.79 -1.04 -1.53
CA ILE A 54 18.34 -1.58 -0.28
C ILE A 54 18.43 -3.09 -0.44
N MET A 55 19.64 -3.64 -0.51
CA MET A 55 19.85 -5.08 -0.53
C MET A 55 19.89 -5.63 0.89
N CYS A 56 19.07 -6.64 1.15
CA CYS A 56 18.89 -7.25 2.45
C CYS A 56 19.13 -8.76 2.39
N GLU A 57 19.73 -9.29 3.44
CA GLU A 57 19.80 -10.74 3.69
C GLU A 57 18.60 -11.13 4.56
N SER A 58 17.85 -12.14 4.13
CA SER A 58 16.73 -12.68 4.91
C SER A 58 17.25 -13.33 6.19
N ILE A 59 16.68 -12.91 7.32
CA ILE A 59 16.87 -13.56 8.63
C ILE A 59 15.63 -14.36 9.04
N ASN A 60 14.61 -14.38 8.16
CA ASN A 60 13.37 -15.09 8.36
C ASN A 60 13.36 -16.40 7.55
N THR A 61 12.74 -17.44 8.11
CA THR A 61 12.49 -18.71 7.42
C THR A 61 11.38 -18.61 6.39
N LYS A 62 10.63 -17.51 6.31
CA LYS A 62 9.56 -17.31 5.33
C LYS A 62 10.00 -16.35 4.23
N ILE A 63 9.44 -16.53 3.03
CA ILE A 63 9.71 -15.66 1.87
C ILE A 63 8.72 -14.48 1.91
N PRO A 64 9.15 -13.22 1.72
CA PRO A 64 8.24 -12.09 1.67
C PRO A 64 7.43 -12.09 0.36
N TYR A 65 6.22 -11.53 0.35
CA TYR A 65 5.56 -11.27 -0.94
C TYR A 65 6.27 -10.17 -1.72
N PHE A 66 6.24 -10.29 -3.05
CA PHE A 66 6.55 -9.17 -3.93
C PHE A 66 5.65 -7.97 -3.64
N ASN A 67 6.22 -6.76 -3.69
CA ASN A 67 5.56 -5.51 -3.32
C ASN A 67 5.04 -5.45 -1.87
N ALA A 68 5.47 -6.35 -0.98
CA ALA A 68 5.10 -6.24 0.43
C ALA A 68 5.73 -4.97 1.04
N PRO A 69 4.96 -4.20 1.83
CA PRO A 69 5.50 -3.03 2.50
C PRO A 69 6.50 -3.44 3.58
N ILE A 70 7.63 -2.74 3.62
CA ILE A 70 8.70 -2.92 4.59
C ILE A 70 8.74 -1.72 5.54
N TYR A 71 9.00 -2.04 6.80
CA TYR A 71 8.98 -1.12 7.92
C TYR A 71 10.28 -1.17 8.71
N LEU A 72 10.53 -0.13 9.50
CA LEU A 72 11.47 -0.15 10.61
C LEU A 72 10.79 -0.70 11.88
N GLU A 73 11.57 -0.89 12.94
CA GLU A 73 11.08 -1.37 14.24
C GLU A 73 9.97 -0.48 14.81
N ASN A 74 10.07 0.83 14.59
CA ASN A 74 9.08 1.83 14.97
C ASN A 74 7.83 1.83 14.06
N LYS A 75 7.67 0.82 13.18
CA LYS A 75 6.58 0.68 12.19
C LYS A 75 6.53 1.78 11.14
N THR A 76 7.60 2.55 10.97
CA THR A 76 7.69 3.55 9.89
C THR A 76 7.87 2.82 8.56
N PRO A 77 7.00 3.06 7.56
CA PRO A 77 7.19 2.48 6.24
C PRO A 77 8.44 3.09 5.61
N ILE A 78 9.26 2.27 4.96
CA ILE A 78 10.45 2.74 4.25
C ILE A 78 10.43 2.45 2.77
N GLY A 79 9.57 1.53 2.34
CA GLY A 79 9.56 1.04 0.97
C GLY A 79 8.82 -0.27 0.86
N LYS A 80 9.08 -0.99 -0.23
CA LYS A 80 8.45 -2.26 -0.54
C LYS A 80 9.44 -3.23 -1.17
N VAL A 81 9.19 -4.53 -1.05
CA VAL A 81 10.01 -5.56 -1.70
C VAL A 81 9.88 -5.47 -3.22
N ASP A 82 11.00 -5.46 -3.94
CA ASP A 82 11.03 -5.45 -5.41
C ASP A 82 11.49 -6.80 -5.96
N GLU A 83 12.67 -7.26 -5.56
CA GLU A 83 13.27 -8.50 -6.06
C GLU A 83 13.60 -9.47 -4.92
N ILE A 84 13.48 -10.77 -5.20
CA ILE A 84 13.85 -11.86 -4.29
C ILE A 84 14.77 -12.80 -5.06
N LEU A 85 15.95 -13.05 -4.51
CA LEU A 85 17.04 -13.76 -5.17
C LEU A 85 17.86 -14.58 -4.16
N GLY A 86 18.86 -15.30 -4.68
CA GLY A 86 19.74 -16.13 -3.86
C GLY A 86 19.26 -17.58 -3.71
N PRO A 87 20.11 -18.46 -3.16
CA PRO A 87 19.77 -19.85 -2.89
C PRO A 87 18.75 -19.97 -1.75
N ILE A 88 18.00 -21.08 -1.71
CA ILE A 88 16.99 -21.36 -0.66
C ILE A 88 17.55 -21.25 0.77
N ASN A 89 18.84 -21.56 0.94
CA ASN A 89 19.52 -21.50 2.25
C ASN A 89 19.91 -20.07 2.67
N GLN A 90 20.04 -19.14 1.72
CA GLN A 90 20.42 -17.74 1.94
C GLN A 90 19.69 -16.87 0.93
N VAL A 91 18.46 -16.51 1.29
CA VAL A 91 17.63 -15.64 0.46
C VAL A 91 18.05 -14.19 0.67
N TYR A 92 18.24 -13.48 -0.44
CA TYR A 92 18.41 -12.05 -0.48
C TYR A 92 17.18 -11.41 -1.11
N PHE A 93 16.88 -10.17 -0.72
CA PHE A 93 15.81 -9.41 -1.36
C PHE A 93 16.20 -7.93 -1.45
N THR A 94 15.68 -7.25 -2.46
CA THR A 94 15.83 -5.80 -2.60
C THR A 94 14.56 -5.11 -2.14
N ILE A 95 14.74 -3.93 -1.55
CA ILE A 95 13.64 -3.04 -1.17
C ILE A 95 13.77 -1.79 -2.03
N LYS A 96 12.69 -1.46 -2.72
CA LYS A 96 12.50 -0.16 -3.36
C LYS A 96 12.13 0.86 -2.29
N PRO A 97 13.02 1.80 -1.92
CA PRO A 97 12.68 2.82 -0.94
C PRO A 97 11.57 3.74 -1.48
N GLN A 98 10.75 4.26 -0.58
CA GLN A 98 9.77 5.29 -0.90
C GLN A 98 10.44 6.67 -0.98
N ASP A 99 9.71 7.66 -1.50
CA ASP A 99 10.20 9.03 -1.64
C ASP A 99 10.72 9.59 -0.31
N GLY A 100 11.96 10.11 -0.35
CA GLY A 100 12.64 10.68 0.81
C GLY A 100 13.47 9.69 1.64
N ILE A 101 13.39 8.38 1.36
CA ILE A 101 14.28 7.37 1.96
C ILE A 101 15.47 7.15 1.03
N GLN A 102 16.69 7.24 1.56
CA GLN A 102 17.92 6.97 0.82
C GLN A 102 18.52 5.65 1.30
N ALA A 103 18.76 4.70 0.39
CA ALA A 103 19.37 3.42 0.77
C ALA A 103 20.71 3.57 1.52
N LYS A 104 21.49 4.60 1.15
CA LYS A 104 22.79 4.95 1.76
C LYS A 104 22.71 5.42 3.22
N SER A 105 21.53 5.75 3.74
CA SER A 105 21.40 6.15 5.13
C SER A 105 21.46 4.98 6.11
N PHE A 106 21.27 3.75 5.60
CA PHE A 106 21.31 2.53 6.41
C PHE A 106 22.73 1.97 6.51
N LYS A 107 22.99 1.28 7.61
CA LYS A 107 24.28 0.65 7.91
C LYS A 107 24.12 -0.86 7.91
N VAL A 108 25.23 -1.55 7.64
CA VAL A 108 25.28 -3.02 7.67
C VAL A 108 24.81 -3.52 9.04
N GLY A 109 23.81 -4.40 9.02
CA GLY A 109 23.17 -4.94 10.23
C GLY A 109 21.88 -4.23 10.67
N ASP A 110 21.51 -3.10 10.06
CA ASP A 110 20.21 -2.47 10.32
C ASP A 110 19.07 -3.45 9.97
N LYS A 111 18.11 -3.60 10.89
CA LYS A 111 17.01 -4.56 10.73
C LYS A 111 15.81 -3.93 10.03
N PHE A 112 15.22 -4.70 9.14
CA PHE A 112 13.98 -4.39 8.46
C PHE A 112 12.88 -5.38 8.83
N TYR A 113 11.66 -4.88 8.83
CA TYR A 113 10.50 -5.60 9.34
C TYR A 113 9.36 -5.63 8.32
N ILE A 114 8.50 -6.64 8.44
CA ILE A 114 7.36 -6.88 7.55
C ILE A 114 6.09 -7.19 8.35
N GLY A 115 4.92 -6.92 7.78
CA GLY A 115 3.65 -7.41 8.34
C GLY A 115 3.57 -8.93 8.29
N GLY A 116 3.13 -9.57 9.38
CA GLY A 116 3.03 -11.03 9.45
C GLY A 116 2.04 -11.66 8.47
N ASP A 117 1.12 -10.88 7.93
CA ASP A 117 0.16 -11.25 6.89
C ASP A 117 0.76 -11.26 5.47
N LYS A 118 2.04 -10.85 5.34
CA LYS A 118 2.74 -10.70 4.05
C LYS A 118 3.94 -11.64 3.90
N LEU A 119 3.83 -12.85 4.45
CA LEU A 119 4.85 -13.89 4.37
C LEU A 119 4.31 -15.18 3.75
N LEU A 120 5.07 -15.75 2.82
CA LEU A 120 4.86 -17.06 2.20
C LEU A 120 5.62 -18.15 2.97
N PRO A 121 5.00 -19.29 3.29
CA PRO A 121 5.71 -20.43 3.85
C PRO A 121 6.69 -21.02 2.82
N LEU A 122 7.86 -21.49 3.26
CA LEU A 122 8.84 -22.16 2.41
C LEU A 122 8.36 -23.53 1.92
N ASP A 123 7.64 -24.25 2.78
CA ASP A 123 7.09 -25.57 2.48
C ASP A 123 5.59 -25.46 2.22
N LYS A 124 5.09 -26.25 1.26
CA LYS A 124 3.68 -26.63 1.19
C LYS A 124 3.45 -27.92 1.97
#